data_AF-A0A363CWA6-F1
#
_entry.id   AF-A0A363CWA6-F1
#
_cell.length_a   1.000
_cell.length_b   1.000
_cell.length_c   1.000
_cell.angle_alpha   90.00
_cell.angle_beta   90.00
_cell.angle_gamma   90.00
#
_symmetry.space_group_name_H-M   'P 1'
#
loop_
_entity.id
_entity.type
_entity.pdbx_description
1 polymer ?
#
loop_
_entity_poly.entity_id
_entity_poly.type
_entity_poly.pdbx_seq_one_letter_code
_entity_poly.pdbx_strand_id
1 'polypeptide(L)' 'MDFKEFGKDIALLRKQKKISQQSLCDDIAISRATLSNLENGGNVDIGLKKVLQIVDYLGYEICIKERSPFPVFEDIING' A
#
# COMPACT_ATOMS: atom_id res chain seq x y z
N MET A 1 -5.27 -0.57 9.74
CA MET A 1 -5.00 -0.55 8.30
C MET A 1 -6.29 -0.62 7.53
N ASP A 2 -6.83 0.56 7.22
CA ASP A 2 -7.78 0.77 6.15
C ASP A 2 -7.06 0.98 4.79
N PHE A 3 -7.82 1.17 3.73
CA PHE A 3 -7.28 1.36 2.37
C PHE A 3 -6.40 2.62 2.22
N LYS A 4 -6.73 3.69 2.97
CA LYS A 4 -6.01 4.96 2.89
C LYS A 4 -4.67 4.87 3.61
N GLU A 5 -4.63 4.20 4.76
CA GLU A 5 -3.39 3.86 5.46
C GLU A 5 -2.51 3.01 4.55
N PHE A 6 -3.05 1.94 3.96
CA PHE A 6 -2.33 1.10 3.02
C PHE A 6 -1.72 1.89 1.85
N GLY A 7 -2.51 2.75 1.19
CA GLY A 7 -2.03 3.57 0.08
C GLY A 7 -0.85 4.49 0.46
N LYS A 8 -0.92 5.12 1.64
CA LYS A 8 0.18 5.94 2.15
C LYS A 8 1.43 5.15 2.43
N ASP A 9 1.30 3.94 2.99
CA ASP A 9 2.42 3.06 3.27
C ASP A 9 3.12 2.64 1.97
N ILE A 10 2.36 2.30 0.93
CA ILE A 10 2.91 2.03 -0.41
C ILE A 10 3.71 3.22 -0.94
N ALA A 11 3.17 4.44 -0.81
CA ALA A 11 3.85 5.65 -1.24
C ALA A 11 5.16 5.89 -0.48
N LEU A 12 5.15 5.63 0.83
CA LEU A 12 6.32 5.76 1.70
C LEU A 12 7.40 4.75 1.29
N LEU A 13 7.04 3.48 1.15
CA LEU A 13 7.95 2.40 0.75
C LEU A 13 8.61 2.69 -0.60
N ARG A 14 7.81 3.13 -1.59
CA ARG A 14 8.34 3.54 -2.90
C ARG A 14 9.36 4.67 -2.77
N LYS A 15 9.05 5.71 -1.98
CA LYS A 15 9.93 6.87 -1.77
C LYS A 15 11.22 6.47 -1.03
N GLN A 16 11.14 5.60 -0.03
CA GLN A 16 12.32 5.08 0.68
C GLN A 16 13.29 4.36 -0.27
N LYS A 17 12.74 3.64 -1.27
CA LYS A 17 13.51 2.99 -2.32
C LYS A 17 13.95 3.93 -3.46
N LYS A 18 13.61 5.21 -3.38
CA LYS A 18 13.89 6.24 -4.40
C LYS A 18 13.32 5.91 -5.78
N ILE A 19 12.24 5.13 -5.82
CA ILE A 19 11.55 4.75 -7.05
C ILE A 19 10.55 5.85 -7.40
N SER A 20 10.49 6.30 -8.65
CA SER A 20 9.46 7.24 -9.09
C SER A 20 8.14 6.52 -9.36
N GLN A 21 6.99 7.22 -9.30
CA GLN A 21 5.71 6.63 -9.71
C GLN A 21 5.76 6.15 -11.16
N GLN A 22 6.41 6.92 -12.04
CA GLN A 22 6.50 6.60 -13.47
C GLN A 22 7.28 5.31 -13.70
N SER A 23 8.45 5.18 -13.07
CA SER A 23 9.30 3.98 -13.16
C SER A 23 8.56 2.71 -12.76
N LEU A 24 7.87 2.76 -11.61
CA LEU A 24 7.05 1.62 -11.15
C LEU A 24 5.95 1.29 -12.17
N CYS A 25 5.24 2.31 -12.66
CA CYS A 25 4.15 2.14 -13.61
C CYS A 25 4.58 1.54 -14.94
N ASP A 26 5.76 1.96 -15.44
CA ASP A 26 6.33 1.45 -16.69
C ASP A 26 6.72 -0.03 -16.55
N ASP A 27 7.30 -0.42 -15.41
CA ASP A 27 7.80 -1.77 -15.19
C ASP A 27 6.68 -2.81 -15.01
N ILE A 28 5.55 -2.45 -14.39
CA ILE A 28 4.44 -3.38 -14.13
C ILE A 28 3.18 -3.11 -14.98
N ALA A 29 3.29 -2.22 -15.98
CA ALA A 29 2.23 -1.85 -16.91
C ALA A 29 0.91 -1.40 -16.24
N ILE A 30 1.01 -0.49 -15.27
CA ILE A 30 -0.16 0.19 -14.68
C ILE A 30 -0.15 1.67 -15.03
N SER A 31 -1.33 2.31 -15.08
CA SER A 31 -1.36 3.75 -15.32
C SER A 31 -0.86 4.52 -14.10
N ARG A 32 -0.11 5.61 -14.34
CA ARG A 32 0.33 6.52 -13.28
C ARG A 32 -0.83 7.11 -12.48
N ALA A 33 -1.98 7.36 -13.12
CA ALA A 33 -3.18 7.83 -12.43
C ALA A 33 -3.71 6.78 -11.44
N THR A 34 -3.68 5.49 -11.79
CA THR A 34 -4.06 4.39 -10.89
C THR A 34 -3.13 4.34 -9.67
N LEU A 35 -1.81 4.38 -9.87
CA LEU A 35 -0.86 4.39 -8.76
C LEU A 35 -1.03 5.64 -7.88
N SER A 36 -1.20 6.81 -8.49
CA SER A 36 -1.42 8.06 -7.75
C SER A 36 -2.70 8.01 -6.92
N ASN A 37 -3.80 7.48 -7.46
CA ASN A 37 -5.05 7.33 -6.71
C ASN A 37 -4.88 6.34 -5.55
N LEU A 38 -4.20 5.21 -5.75
CA LEU A 38 -3.87 4.28 -4.67
C LEU A 38 -3.06 5.00 -3.58
N GLU A 39 -1.94 5.64 -3.94
CA GLU A 39 -1.01 6.26 -2.98
C GLU A 39 -1.63 7.40 -2.16
N ASN A 40 -2.64 8.09 -2.72
CA ASN A 40 -3.33 9.19 -2.05
C ASN A 40 -4.62 8.76 -1.34
N GLY A 41 -4.98 7.47 -1.38
CA GLY A 41 -6.23 6.95 -0.81
C GLY A 41 -7.48 7.48 -1.53
N GLY A 42 -7.37 7.71 -2.84
CA GLY A 42 -8.49 8.09 -3.70
C GLY A 42 -9.49 6.95 -3.89
N ASN A 43 -10.74 7.30 -4.17
CA ASN A 43 -11.84 6.36 -4.43
C ASN A 43 -11.69 5.74 -5.83
N VAL A 44 -10.74 4.83 -6.00
CA VAL A 44 -10.57 4.04 -7.21
C VAL A 44 -10.55 2.56 -6.86
N ASP A 45 -11.43 1.82 -7.52
CA ASP A 45 -11.37 0.36 -7.53
C ASP A 45 -10.12 -0.09 -8.29
N ILE A 46 -9.09 -0.42 -7.53
CA ILE A 46 -7.90 -1.08 -8.04
C ILE A 46 -8.05 -2.60 -7.83
N GLY A 47 -7.91 -3.36 -8.90
CA GLY A 47 -7.97 -4.83 -8.81
C GLY A 47 -6.83 -5.39 -7.97
N LEU A 48 -7.11 -6.39 -7.13
CA LEU A 48 -6.15 -7.04 -6.23
C LEU A 48 -4.87 -7.50 -6.95
N LYS A 49 -4.98 -8.00 -8.19
CA LYS A 49 -3.83 -8.39 -9.01
C LYS A 49 -2.80 -7.26 -9.13
N LYS A 50 -3.24 -6.03 -9.41
CA LYS A 50 -2.36 -4.86 -9.52
C LYS A 50 -1.73 -4.52 -8.18
N VAL A 51 -2.49 -4.62 -7.09
CA VAL A 51 -1.99 -4.39 -5.73
C VAL A 51 -0.86 -5.37 -5.41
N LEU A 52 -1.06 -6.66 -5.69
CA LEU A 52 -0.02 -7.69 -5.51
C LEU A 52 1.24 -7.39 -6.34
N GLN A 53 1.08 -6.99 -7.60
CA GLN A 53 2.22 -6.60 -8.45
C GLN A 53 2.99 -5.39 -7.91
N ILE A 54 2.29 -4.38 -7.38
CA ILE A 54 2.91 -3.19 -6.78
C ILE A 54 3.73 -3.59 -5.54
N VAL A 55 3.14 -4.40 -4.66
CA VAL A 55 3.76 -4.85 -3.41
C VAL A 55 4.99 -5.73 -3.71
N ASP A 56 4.85 -6.67 -4.65
CA ASP A 56 5.94 -7.53 -5.14
C ASP A 56 7.10 -6.72 -5.75
N TYR A 57 6.79 -5.76 -6.62
CA TYR A 57 7.79 -4.87 -7.21
C TYR A 57 8.55 -4.06 -6.15
N LEU A 58 7.87 -3.67 -5.08
CA LEU A 58 8.49 -3.00 -3.94
C LEU A 58 9.28 -3.96 -3.03
N GLY A 59 9.31 -5.27 -3.32
CA GLY A 59 10.02 -6.30 -2.56
C GLY A 59 9.32 -6.68 -1.27
N TYR A 60 7.99 -6.64 -1.25
CA TYR A 60 7.14 -7.03 -0.14
C TYR A 60 6.12 -8.07 -0.60
N GLU A 61 5.41 -8.67 0.35
CA GLU A 61 4.30 -9.59 0.10
C GLU A 61 3.08 -9.22 0.95
N ILE A 62 1.90 -9.69 0.54
CA ILE A 62 0.67 -9.55 1.33
C ILE A 62 0.39 -10.88 2.02
N CYS A 63 0.29 -10.86 3.35
CA CYS A 63 -0.10 -12.02 4.15
C CYS A 63 -1.47 -11.82 4.79
N ILE A 64 -2.25 -12.89 4.85
CA ILE A 64 -3.48 -12.92 5.64
C ILE A 64 -3.09 -13.19 7.10
N LYS A 65 -3.56 -12.36 8.01
CA LYS A 65 -3.37 -12.52 9.45
C LYS A 65 -4.71 -12.52 10.15
N GLU A 66 -4.80 -13.21 11.28
CA GLU A 66 -5.94 -13.06 12.17
C GLU A 66 -6.08 -11.60 12.59
N ARG A 67 -7.32 -11.11 12.66
CA ARG A 67 -7.58 -9.76 13.13
C ARG A 67 -7.16 -9.71 14.59
N SER A 68 -6.25 -8.79 14.93
CA SER A 68 -5.88 -8.58 16.32
C SER A 68 -7.13 -8.29 17.15
N PRO A 69 -7.23 -8.81 18.39
CA PRO A 69 -8.28 -8.38 19.29
C PRO A 69 -8.27 -6.86 19.37
N PHE A 70 -9.45 -6.25 19.55
CA PHE A 70 -9.53 -4.81 19.75
C PHE A 70 -8.56 -4.44 20.88
N PRO A 71 -7.70 -3.41 20.67
CA PRO A 71 -6.75 -3.01 21.70
C PRO A 71 -7.54 -2.72 22.97
N VAL A 72 -7.14 -3.35 24.06
CA VAL A 72 -7.70 -2.99 25.37
C VAL A 72 -7.09 -1.66 25.77
N PHE A 73 -7.74 -0.98 26.72
CA PHE A 73 -7.32 0.35 27.16
C PHE A 73 -5.83 0.42 27.56
N GLU A 74 -5.30 -0.68 28.11
CA GLU A 74 -3.89 -0.83 28.49
C GLU A 74 -2.92 -0.82 27.31
N ASP A 75 -3.32 -1.28 26.13
CA ASP A 75 -2.49 -1.28 24.92
C ASP A 75 -2.30 0.14 24.36
N ILE A 76 -3.24 1.05 24.65
CA ILE A 76 -3.26 2.43 24.14
C ILE A 76 -2.37 3.34 24.99
N ILE A 77 -2.25 3.08 26.29
CA ILE A 77 -1.46 3.90 27.22
C ILE A 77 0.03 3.59 27.13
N ASN A 78 0.39 2.37 26.73
CA ASN A 78 1.76 1.86 26.77
C ASN A 78 2.47 1.82 25.40
N GLY A 79 1.82 2.28 24.32
CA GLY A 79 2.38 2.35 22.95
C GLY A 79 2.78 3.76 22.56
#